data_AF-A0A2K0SUY3-F1
#
_entry.id   AF-A0A2K0SUY3-F1
#
_cell.length_a   1.000
_cell.length_b   1.000
_cell.length_c   1.000
_cell.angle_alpha   90.00
_cell.angle_beta   90.00
_cell.angle_gamma   90.00
#
_symmetry.space_group_name_H-M   'P 1'
#
loop_
_entity.id
_entity.type
_entity.pdbx_description
1 polymer ?
#
loop_
_entity_poly.entity_id
_entity_poly.type
_entity_poly.pdbx_seq_one_letter_code
_entity_poly.pdbx_strand_id
1 'polypeptide(L)'
;MEYLEASGMGQAALLFFAYLGVVCKKRIPQAHTVLEIVRIRYGTIAHLTFTFLAIVNNLFNTINMTLGAAAVITFLFLTDYIHTFVIAILCCYLTTKALLHHDVGSIDGLYDLVVKAQPSHAVDGNYQGSLLTMNSQQGIFFAIILLVSNFGAVIMDTSYFIKAFAASPKAVVPGYVVGGFAYFSIPWSLGTIMGLAALGLESSPIFPTYPRPMNSLEVTNGLVLPYVAVAVAGKGGAVAVLLMTFMAITSTLSAQVIAVSSIFTFDFYRTYINKNAGNKDVIRWSHLGVVLFASISAGLTAAFNYGGINMGWTLYMIGKKIIRCVVL
;
A
#
# COMPACT_ATOMS: atom_id res chain seq x y z
N MET A 1 8.37 16.29 2.74
CA MET A 1 8.08 15.84 4.12
C MET A 1 6.60 15.54 4.37
N GLU A 2 5.64 16.16 3.69
CA GLU A 2 4.20 15.97 3.96
C GLU A 2 3.67 14.52 3.82
N TYR A 3 4.25 13.74 2.90
CA TYR A 3 3.98 12.29 2.80
C TYR A 3 4.34 11.53 4.11
N LEU A 4 5.23 12.06 4.95
CA LEU A 4 5.63 11.45 6.22
C LEU A 4 4.52 11.53 7.27
N GLU A 5 3.88 12.69 7.42
CA GLU A 5 2.71 12.85 8.30
C GLU A 5 1.58 11.93 7.87
N ALA A 6 1.31 11.88 6.57
CA ALA A 6 0.29 11.01 6.01
C ALA A 6 0.59 9.52 6.22
N SER A 7 1.86 9.12 6.07
CA SER A 7 2.31 7.74 6.33
C SER A 7 2.35 7.38 7.83
N GLY A 8 2.63 8.35 8.70
CA GLY A 8 2.58 8.25 10.15
C GLY A 8 1.15 7.97 10.63
N MET A 9 0.20 8.75 10.13
CA MET A 9 -1.22 8.60 10.47
C MET A 9 -1.83 7.30 9.92
N GLY A 10 -1.40 6.82 8.75
CA GLY A 10 -1.84 5.53 8.19
C GLY A 10 -1.64 4.32 9.12
N GLN A 11 -0.68 4.38 10.06
CA GLN A 11 -0.42 3.29 11.03
C GLN A 11 -1.48 3.17 12.11
N ALA A 12 -2.21 4.25 12.40
CA ALA A 12 -3.30 4.22 13.36
C ALA A 12 -4.35 3.17 12.96
N ALA A 13 -4.54 2.95 11.64
CA ALA A 13 -5.42 1.91 11.13
C ALA A 13 -4.93 0.49 11.48
N LEU A 14 -3.62 0.21 11.41
CA LEU A 14 -3.05 -1.09 11.76
C LEU A 14 -3.12 -1.36 13.27
N LEU A 15 -2.84 -0.35 14.09
CA LEU A 15 -2.94 -0.44 15.54
C LEU A 15 -4.39 -0.64 15.99
N PHE A 16 -5.33 0.08 15.38
CA PHE A 16 -6.76 -0.11 15.62
C PHE A 16 -7.20 -1.52 15.18
N PHE A 17 -6.75 -1.97 14.01
CA PHE A 17 -7.04 -3.31 13.51
C PHE A 17 -6.54 -4.40 14.47
N ALA A 18 -5.36 -4.24 15.07
CA ALA A 18 -4.81 -5.17 16.06
C ALA A 18 -5.81 -5.45 17.20
N TYR A 19 -6.40 -4.38 17.72
CA TYR A 19 -7.41 -4.46 18.77
C TYR A 19 -8.69 -5.10 18.24
N LEU A 20 -9.20 -4.64 17.10
CA LEU A 20 -10.44 -5.13 16.50
C LEU A 20 -10.37 -6.63 16.20
N GLY A 21 -9.29 -7.10 15.59
CA GLY A 21 -9.07 -8.52 15.27
C GLY A 21 -9.11 -9.42 16.52
N VAL A 22 -8.51 -8.98 17.63
CA VAL A 22 -8.57 -9.71 18.91
C VAL A 22 -9.96 -9.71 19.51
N VAL A 23 -10.66 -8.58 19.48
CA VAL A 23 -12.04 -8.49 19.98
C VAL A 23 -12.96 -9.41 19.18
N CYS A 24 -12.88 -9.37 17.85
CA CYS A 24 -13.63 -10.24 16.96
C CYS A 24 -13.34 -11.72 17.26
N LYS A 25 -12.05 -12.10 17.35
CA LYS A 25 -11.65 -13.48 17.66
C LYS A 25 -12.13 -13.95 19.04
N LYS A 26 -12.09 -13.09 20.06
CA LYS A 26 -12.56 -13.44 21.41
C LYS A 26 -14.08 -13.61 21.46
N ARG A 27 -14.84 -12.81 20.71
CA ARG A 27 -16.31 -12.84 20.74
C ARG A 27 -16.90 -13.91 19.82
N ILE A 28 -16.31 -14.12 18.64
CA ILE A 28 -16.80 -15.09 17.64
C ILE A 28 -15.60 -15.91 17.11
N PRO A 29 -15.11 -16.90 17.88
CA PRO A 29 -13.90 -17.65 17.52
C PRO A 29 -14.05 -18.52 16.28
N GLN A 30 -15.29 -18.82 15.88
CA GLN A 30 -15.61 -19.67 14.72
C GLN A 30 -15.78 -18.89 13.41
N ALA A 31 -15.69 -17.56 13.45
CA ALA A 31 -15.75 -16.75 12.23
C ALA A 31 -14.46 -16.92 11.43
N HIS A 32 -14.60 -17.08 10.12
CA HIS A 32 -13.54 -17.15 9.13
C HIS A 32 -13.29 -15.78 8.52
N THR A 33 -14.34 -14.96 8.39
CA THR A 33 -14.28 -13.61 7.84
C THR A 33 -14.96 -12.60 8.76
N VAL A 34 -14.66 -11.31 8.58
CA VAL A 34 -15.36 -10.23 9.29
C VAL A 34 -16.81 -10.09 8.81
N LEU A 35 -17.09 -10.49 7.58
CA LEU A 35 -18.41 -10.36 6.97
C LEU A 35 -19.42 -11.32 7.63
N GLU A 36 -19.00 -12.52 8.03
CA GLU A 36 -19.79 -13.42 8.89
C GLU A 36 -20.21 -12.73 10.21
N ILE A 37 -19.33 -11.93 10.82
CA ILE A 37 -19.64 -11.17 12.04
C ILE A 37 -20.68 -10.08 11.75
N VAL A 38 -20.54 -9.36 10.64
CA VAL A 38 -21.51 -8.34 10.20
C VAL A 38 -22.88 -8.98 10.00
N ARG A 39 -22.93 -10.15 9.37
CA ARG A 39 -24.19 -10.90 9.17
C ARG A 39 -24.86 -11.27 10.49
N ILE A 40 -24.11 -11.79 11.45
CA ILE A 40 -24.64 -12.17 12.76
C ILE A 40 -25.19 -10.95 13.50
N ARG A 41 -24.51 -9.80 13.42
CA ARG A 41 -24.85 -8.60 14.20
C ARG A 41 -25.95 -7.73 13.57
N TYR A 42 -25.94 -7.60 12.24
CA TYR A 42 -26.73 -6.62 11.48
C TYR A 42 -27.63 -7.27 10.41
N GLY A 43 -27.57 -8.59 10.25
CA GLY A 43 -28.44 -9.33 9.34
C GLY A 43 -27.96 -9.39 7.89
N THR A 44 -28.81 -9.97 7.05
CA THR A 44 -28.48 -10.35 5.67
C THR A 44 -28.24 -9.15 4.74
N ILE A 45 -29.00 -8.07 4.90
CA ILE A 45 -28.88 -6.88 4.04
C ILE A 45 -27.51 -6.23 4.25
N ALA A 46 -27.14 -5.99 5.53
CA ALA A 46 -25.84 -5.46 5.87
C ALA A 46 -24.71 -6.37 5.37
N HIS A 47 -24.85 -7.69 5.53
CA HIS A 47 -23.87 -8.63 5.01
C HIS A 47 -23.64 -8.48 3.51
N LEU A 48 -24.71 -8.49 2.68
CA LEU A 48 -24.58 -8.36 1.24
C LEU A 48 -23.95 -7.02 0.82
N THR A 49 -24.32 -5.93 1.48
CA THR A 49 -23.74 -4.60 1.22
C THR A 49 -22.25 -4.58 1.55
N PHE A 50 -21.86 -5.04 2.74
CA PHE A 50 -20.45 -5.08 3.14
C PHE A 50 -19.63 -6.07 2.30
N THR A 51 -20.21 -7.19 1.87
CA THR A 51 -19.57 -8.14 0.95
C THR A 51 -19.28 -7.49 -0.40
N PHE A 52 -20.24 -6.73 -0.96
CA PHE A 52 -20.02 -5.98 -2.19
C PHE A 52 -18.90 -4.92 -2.01
N LEU A 53 -18.95 -4.14 -0.93
CA LEU A 53 -17.93 -3.13 -0.63
C LEU A 53 -16.55 -3.74 -0.43
N ALA A 54 -16.46 -4.88 0.25
CA ALA A 54 -15.21 -5.62 0.45
C ALA A 54 -14.65 -6.09 -0.90
N ILE A 55 -15.44 -6.71 -1.77
CA ILE A 55 -14.97 -7.15 -3.10
C ILE A 55 -14.47 -5.95 -3.92
N VAL A 56 -15.23 -4.84 -3.92
CA VAL A 56 -14.83 -3.61 -4.63
C VAL A 56 -13.53 -3.04 -4.06
N ASN A 57 -13.38 -2.96 -2.73
CA ASN A 57 -12.15 -2.51 -2.08
C ASN A 57 -10.94 -3.37 -2.47
N ASN A 58 -11.08 -4.70 -2.38
CA ASN A 58 -10.01 -5.64 -2.75
C ASN A 58 -9.67 -5.54 -4.26
N LEU A 59 -10.67 -5.30 -5.11
CA LEU A 59 -10.50 -5.09 -6.54
C LEU A 59 -9.70 -3.82 -6.84
N PHE A 60 -10.09 -2.69 -6.25
CA PHE A 60 -9.36 -1.43 -6.44
C PHE A 60 -7.94 -1.49 -5.87
N ASN A 61 -7.72 -2.16 -4.73
CA ASN A 61 -6.37 -2.40 -4.20
C ASN A 61 -5.52 -3.23 -5.17
N THR A 62 -6.10 -4.27 -5.76
CA THR A 62 -5.43 -5.12 -6.78
C THR A 62 -5.09 -4.31 -8.03
N ILE A 63 -6.03 -3.49 -8.53
CA ILE A 63 -5.81 -2.62 -9.69
C ILE A 63 -4.71 -1.59 -9.38
N ASN A 64 -4.71 -0.96 -8.20
CA ASN A 64 -3.69 0.01 -7.80
C ASN A 64 -2.29 -0.59 -7.84
N MET A 65 -2.13 -1.79 -7.28
CA MET A 65 -0.83 -2.47 -7.29
C MET A 65 -0.42 -2.84 -8.70
N THR A 66 -1.36 -3.24 -9.56
CA THR A 66 -1.06 -3.66 -10.93
C THR A 66 -0.76 -2.49 -11.87
N LEU A 67 -1.45 -1.35 -11.72
CA LEU A 67 -1.14 -0.11 -12.45
C LEU A 67 0.25 0.44 -12.06
N GLY A 68 0.62 0.34 -10.77
CA GLY A 68 1.97 0.65 -10.30
C GLY A 68 3.04 -0.35 -10.78
N ALA A 69 2.62 -1.52 -11.26
CA ALA A 69 3.46 -2.63 -11.67
C ALA A 69 3.63 -2.75 -13.18
N ALA A 70 3.11 -1.83 -14.00
CA ALA A 70 3.03 -2.02 -15.46
C ALA A 70 4.38 -2.34 -16.13
N ALA A 71 5.51 -2.08 -15.47
CA ALA A 71 6.86 -2.42 -15.92
C ALA A 71 7.45 -3.74 -15.36
N VAL A 72 6.77 -4.46 -14.46
CA VAL A 72 7.37 -5.51 -13.62
C VAL A 72 6.46 -6.73 -13.48
N ILE A 73 6.40 -7.60 -14.50
CA ILE A 73 5.70 -8.88 -14.35
C ILE A 73 6.46 -10.02 -15.05
N THR A 74 7.09 -10.89 -14.26
CA THR A 74 7.24 -12.33 -14.56
C THR A 74 7.24 -13.10 -13.23
N PHE A 75 6.45 -14.17 -13.17
CA PHE A 75 5.97 -14.89 -11.97
C PHE A 75 7.03 -15.42 -10.99
N LEU A 76 6.71 -15.37 -9.69
CA LEU A 76 7.13 -16.36 -8.68
C LEU A 76 6.25 -16.29 -7.42
N PHE A 77 5.81 -17.45 -6.90
CA PHE A 77 5.09 -17.54 -5.62
C PHE A 77 6.11 -17.75 -4.49
N LEU A 78 6.46 -16.67 -3.78
CA LEU A 78 7.18 -16.78 -2.51
C LEU A 78 6.21 -16.72 -1.32
N THR A 79 6.63 -17.24 -0.18
CA THR A 79 5.92 -17.03 1.09
C THR A 79 6.03 -15.57 1.55
N ASP A 80 4.94 -15.01 2.06
CA ASP A 80 4.75 -13.58 2.39
C ASP A 80 5.91 -12.97 3.22
N TYR A 81 6.48 -13.73 4.17
CA TYR A 81 7.58 -13.27 5.02
C TYR A 81 8.91 -13.06 4.27
N ILE A 82 9.18 -13.83 3.22
CA ILE A 82 10.42 -13.69 2.44
C ILE A 82 10.37 -12.40 1.63
N HIS A 83 9.20 -12.03 1.10
CA HIS A 83 8.99 -10.76 0.41
C HIS A 83 9.36 -9.59 1.33
N THR A 84 8.81 -9.55 2.54
CA THR A 84 9.10 -8.49 3.51
C THR A 84 10.59 -8.43 3.88
N PHE A 85 11.24 -9.58 4.04
CA PHE A 85 12.67 -9.64 4.35
C PHE A 85 13.54 -9.08 3.22
N VAL A 86 13.25 -9.46 1.96
CA VAL A 86 13.96 -8.94 0.78
C VAL A 86 13.74 -7.44 0.63
N ILE A 87 12.50 -6.96 0.79
CA ILE A 87 12.19 -5.52 0.75
C ILE A 87 12.98 -4.77 1.82
N ALA A 88 13.02 -5.27 3.06
CA ALA A 88 13.76 -4.63 4.14
C ALA A 88 15.26 -4.48 3.81
N ILE A 89 15.89 -5.52 3.27
CA ILE A 89 17.31 -5.47 2.85
C ILE A 89 17.51 -4.41 1.75
N LEU A 90 16.63 -4.38 0.75
CA LEU A 90 16.73 -3.42 -0.36
C LEU A 90 16.48 -1.99 0.11
N CYS A 91 15.55 -1.76 1.03
CA CYS A 91 15.33 -0.47 1.67
C CYS A 91 16.58 0.03 2.39
N CYS A 92 17.20 -0.83 3.23
CA CYS A 92 18.44 -0.49 3.91
C CYS A 92 19.57 -0.20 2.91
N TYR A 93 19.75 -1.08 1.91
CA TYR A 93 20.77 -0.91 0.87
C TYR A 93 20.62 0.43 0.13
N LEU A 94 19.44 0.71 -0.43
CA LEU A 94 19.20 1.93 -1.20
C LEU A 94 19.38 3.18 -0.32
N THR A 95 18.85 3.15 0.90
CA THR A 95 18.96 4.26 1.85
C THR A 95 20.42 4.58 2.18
N THR A 96 21.20 3.56 2.55
CA THR A 96 22.63 3.71 2.85
C THR A 96 23.41 4.14 1.60
N LYS A 97 23.08 3.60 0.42
CA LYS A 97 23.76 3.97 -0.83
C LYS A 97 23.49 5.42 -1.24
N ALA A 98 22.28 5.92 -1.05
CA ALA A 98 21.97 7.32 -1.32
C ALA A 98 22.77 8.24 -0.40
N LEU A 99 22.80 7.97 0.91
CA LEU A 99 23.52 8.81 1.88
C LEU A 99 25.04 8.78 1.71
N LEU A 100 25.61 7.63 1.33
CA LEU A 100 27.06 7.47 1.17
C LEU A 100 27.55 7.74 -0.25
N HIS A 101 26.68 8.15 -1.17
CA HIS A 101 27.09 8.53 -2.51
C HIS A 101 27.95 9.80 -2.45
N HIS A 102 29.03 9.88 -3.23
CA HIS A 102 29.98 11.00 -3.16
C HIS A 102 29.34 12.39 -3.34
N ASP A 103 28.32 12.50 -4.19
CA ASP A 103 27.60 13.76 -4.42
C ASP A 103 26.64 14.14 -3.28
N VAL A 104 26.27 13.18 -2.40
CA VAL A 104 25.41 13.42 -1.23
C VAL A 104 26.24 13.50 0.06
N GLY A 105 27.22 12.61 0.21
CA GLY A 105 28.22 12.58 1.28
C GLY A 105 27.71 12.08 2.63
N SER A 106 26.61 12.65 3.12
CA SER A 106 26.04 12.33 4.43
C SER A 106 24.61 12.86 4.55
N ILE A 107 24.03 12.78 5.75
CA ILE A 107 22.76 13.45 6.07
C ILE A 107 22.92 14.97 5.99
N ASP A 108 24.05 15.52 6.45
CA ASP A 108 24.32 16.96 6.38
C ASP A 108 24.49 17.42 4.92
N GLY A 109 25.21 16.64 4.11
CA GLY A 109 25.33 16.95 2.68
C GLY A 109 24.00 16.85 1.94
N LEU A 110 23.13 15.90 2.30
CA LEU A 110 21.76 15.85 1.79
C LEU A 110 20.95 17.10 2.19
N TYR A 111 21.09 17.57 3.43
CA TYR A 111 20.46 18.80 3.90
C TYR A 111 20.94 20.01 3.07
N ASP A 112 22.25 20.15 2.87
CA ASP A 112 22.83 21.26 2.10
C ASP A 112 22.34 21.27 0.65
N LEU A 113 22.25 20.09 0.01
CA LEU A 113 21.69 19.95 -1.34
C LEU A 113 20.23 20.41 -1.40
N VAL A 114 19.42 20.02 -0.42
CA VAL A 114 17.99 20.40 -0.36
C VAL A 114 17.83 21.90 -0.14
N VAL A 115 18.61 22.50 0.76
CA VAL A 115 18.59 23.95 1.01
C VAL A 115 19.02 24.70 -0.26
N LYS A 116 20.02 24.20 -0.98
CA LYS A 116 20.45 24.77 -2.27
C LYS A 116 19.35 24.67 -3.34
N ALA A 117 18.57 23.60 -3.35
CA ALA A 117 17.47 23.40 -4.30
C ALA A 117 16.21 24.20 -3.93
N GLN A 118 16.04 24.62 -2.67
CA GLN A 118 14.84 25.28 -2.16
C GLN A 118 14.33 26.46 -3.01
N PRO A 119 15.16 27.39 -3.53
CA PRO A 119 14.67 28.52 -4.32
C PRO A 119 13.91 28.10 -5.60
N SER A 120 14.24 26.94 -6.16
CA SER A 120 13.62 26.40 -7.38
C SER A 120 12.40 25.52 -7.09
N HIS A 121 12.18 25.13 -5.83
CA HIS A 121 11.14 24.18 -5.42
C HIS A 121 10.34 24.69 -4.21
N ALA A 122 10.11 26.00 -4.12
CA ALA A 122 9.36 26.58 -3.01
C ALA A 122 7.94 25.96 -2.91
N VAL A 123 7.55 25.53 -1.70
CA VAL A 123 6.22 24.95 -1.45
C VAL A 123 5.28 26.03 -0.91
N ASP A 124 4.15 26.23 -1.58
CA ASP A 124 3.14 27.18 -1.12
C ASP A 124 2.52 26.76 0.22
N GLY A 125 2.33 27.73 1.12
CA GLY A 125 1.86 27.51 2.50
C GLY A 125 2.93 27.07 3.51
N ASN A 126 4.15 26.73 3.07
CA ASN A 126 5.26 26.47 3.99
C ASN A 126 5.92 27.78 4.48
N TYR A 127 6.58 27.73 5.65
CA TYR A 127 7.24 28.91 6.19
C TYR A 127 8.36 29.36 5.25
N GLN A 128 8.22 30.56 4.68
CA GLN A 128 9.11 31.10 3.64
C GLN A 128 9.28 30.16 2.42
N GLY A 129 8.27 29.34 2.11
CA GLY A 129 8.34 28.36 1.03
C GLY A 129 9.31 27.19 1.29
N SER A 130 9.78 27.02 2.54
CA SER A 130 10.83 26.04 2.84
C SER A 130 10.37 24.60 2.65
N LEU A 131 11.20 23.80 1.98
CA LEU A 131 11.02 22.35 1.82
C LEU A 131 11.06 21.57 3.14
N LEU A 132 11.63 22.18 4.19
CA LEU A 132 11.87 21.56 5.49
C LEU A 132 10.80 21.89 6.53
N THR A 133 9.88 22.79 6.20
CA THR A 133 8.74 23.09 7.08
C THR A 133 7.51 22.27 6.67
N MET A 134 6.61 22.02 7.60
CA MET A 134 5.44 21.16 7.41
C MET A 134 4.16 21.96 7.73
N ASN A 135 3.95 23.08 7.03
CA ASN A 135 2.82 23.99 7.29
C ASN A 135 1.83 24.06 6.11
N SER A 136 2.07 23.36 5.01
CA SER A 136 1.17 23.43 3.86
C SER A 136 -0.20 22.83 4.19
N GLN A 137 -1.26 23.54 3.79
CA GLN A 137 -2.63 23.06 3.95
C GLN A 137 -2.90 21.81 3.11
N GLN A 138 -2.27 21.71 1.93
CA GLN A 138 -2.44 20.55 1.06
C GLN A 138 -1.88 19.27 1.70
N GLY A 139 -0.73 19.36 2.37
CA GLY A 139 -0.15 18.25 3.12
C GLY A 139 -1.10 17.72 4.18
N ILE A 140 -1.69 18.61 4.98
CA ILE A 140 -2.66 18.24 6.03
C ILE A 140 -3.92 17.58 5.43
N PHE A 141 -4.50 18.15 4.37
CA PHE A 141 -5.67 17.54 3.71
C PHE A 141 -5.36 16.17 3.14
N PHE A 142 -4.21 16.02 2.48
CA PHE A 142 -3.75 14.74 1.95
C PHE A 142 -3.56 13.71 3.07
N ALA A 143 -3.01 14.14 4.20
CA ALA A 143 -2.75 13.29 5.34
C ALA A 143 -4.05 12.81 6.03
N ILE A 144 -5.05 13.69 6.18
CA ILE A 144 -6.39 13.33 6.67
C ILE A 144 -7.08 12.36 5.70
N ILE A 145 -7.02 12.64 4.40
CA ILE A 145 -7.59 11.76 3.38
C ILE A 145 -6.94 10.38 3.48
N LEU A 146 -5.62 10.28 3.57
CA LEU A 146 -4.90 9.01 3.71
C LEU A 146 -5.24 8.26 4.99
N LEU A 147 -5.32 8.94 6.13
CA LEU A 147 -5.70 8.35 7.42
C LEU A 147 -7.07 7.68 7.31
N VAL A 148 -8.07 8.46 6.90
CA VAL A 148 -9.45 7.98 6.79
C VAL A 148 -9.54 6.89 5.72
N SER A 149 -8.85 7.09 4.57
CA SER A 149 -8.76 6.14 3.45
C SER A 149 -8.27 4.77 3.88
N ASN A 150 -7.14 4.74 4.57
CA ASN A 150 -6.50 3.51 4.99
C ASN A 150 -7.31 2.79 6.08
N PHE A 151 -8.00 3.53 6.95
CA PHE A 151 -8.85 2.92 7.97
C PHE A 151 -10.00 2.12 7.34
N GLY A 152 -10.72 2.73 6.40
CA GLY A 152 -11.79 2.04 5.67
C GLY A 152 -11.26 0.86 4.86
N ALA A 153 -10.12 1.04 4.18
CA ALA A 153 -9.50 0.00 3.37
C ALA A 153 -9.10 -1.23 4.20
N VAL A 154 -8.52 -1.02 5.40
CA VAL A 154 -8.10 -2.11 6.30
C VAL A 154 -9.31 -2.86 6.86
N ILE A 155 -10.38 -2.17 7.26
CA ILE A 155 -11.58 -2.83 7.81
C ILE A 155 -12.32 -3.62 6.72
N MET A 156 -12.35 -3.12 5.47
CA MET A 156 -12.99 -3.80 4.34
C MET A 156 -12.12 -4.91 3.74
N ASP A 157 -10.86 -5.03 4.12
CA ASP A 157 -9.95 -6.05 3.62
C ASP A 157 -9.97 -7.30 4.51
N THR A 158 -10.54 -8.38 3.95
CA THR A 158 -10.73 -9.64 4.65
C THR A 158 -9.40 -10.36 4.94
N SER A 159 -8.33 -10.07 4.19
CA SER A 159 -7.01 -10.71 4.40
C SER A 159 -6.43 -10.43 5.79
N TYR A 160 -6.62 -9.21 6.31
CA TYR A 160 -6.19 -8.84 7.66
C TYR A 160 -6.90 -9.68 8.72
N PHE A 161 -8.23 -9.83 8.60
CA PHE A 161 -9.04 -10.62 9.54
C PHE A 161 -8.68 -12.09 9.50
N ILE A 162 -8.43 -12.67 8.33
CA ILE A 162 -8.00 -14.07 8.20
C ILE A 162 -6.68 -14.29 8.95
N LYS A 163 -5.70 -13.39 8.78
CA LYS A 163 -4.42 -13.45 9.50
C LYS A 163 -4.61 -13.32 11.02
N ALA A 164 -5.47 -12.40 11.46
CA ALA A 164 -5.78 -12.21 12.88
C ALA A 164 -6.51 -13.42 13.49
N PHE A 165 -7.40 -14.06 12.73
CA PHE A 165 -8.14 -15.25 13.17
C PHE A 165 -7.28 -16.51 13.18
N ALA A 166 -6.27 -16.61 12.32
CA ALA A 166 -5.30 -17.71 12.33
C ALA A 166 -4.34 -17.64 13.54
N ALA A 167 -3.92 -16.45 13.98
CA ALA A 167 -2.92 -16.27 15.03
C ALA A 167 -3.51 -16.29 16.45
N SER A 168 -2.76 -16.76 17.46
CA SER A 168 -3.25 -16.79 18.85
C SER A 168 -3.52 -15.36 19.39
N PRO A 169 -4.56 -15.13 20.23
CA PRO A 169 -4.87 -13.78 20.72
C PRO A 169 -3.70 -13.09 21.45
N LYS A 170 -2.82 -13.87 22.09
CA LYS A 170 -1.60 -13.37 22.75
C LYS A 170 -0.53 -12.90 21.77
N ALA A 171 -0.51 -13.44 20.55
CA ALA A 171 0.45 -13.08 19.50
C ALA A 171 -0.07 -11.97 18.55
N VAL A 172 -1.40 -11.86 18.36
CA VAL A 172 -2.01 -10.89 17.44
C VAL A 172 -1.69 -9.45 17.84
N VAL A 173 -1.98 -9.03 19.08
CA VAL A 173 -1.77 -7.62 19.48
C VAL A 173 -0.30 -7.21 19.41
N PRO A 174 0.66 -7.92 20.02
CA PRO A 174 2.06 -7.53 19.94
C PRO A 174 2.58 -7.56 18.49
N GLY A 175 2.16 -8.56 17.69
CA GLY A 175 2.57 -8.67 16.29
C GLY A 175 2.12 -7.48 15.44
N TYR A 176 0.85 -7.09 15.52
CA TYR A 176 0.35 -5.93 14.77
C TYR A 176 0.86 -4.59 15.34
N VAL A 177 1.12 -4.49 16.65
CA VAL A 177 1.72 -3.28 17.24
C VAL A 177 3.15 -3.08 16.73
N VAL A 178 3.98 -4.12 16.81
CA VAL A 178 5.35 -4.09 16.28
C VAL A 178 5.33 -3.86 14.77
N GLY A 179 4.45 -4.53 14.03
CA GLY A 179 4.27 -4.33 12.60
C GLY A 179 3.86 -2.89 12.24
N GLY A 180 2.96 -2.29 13.02
CA GLY A 180 2.52 -0.91 12.84
C GLY A 180 3.67 0.08 12.99
N PHE A 181 4.47 -0.04 14.05
CA PHE A 181 5.64 0.83 14.25
C PHE A 181 6.75 0.58 13.21
N ALA A 182 7.02 -0.68 12.89
CA ALA A 182 8.03 -1.03 11.89
C ALA A 182 7.65 -0.56 10.48
N TYR A 183 6.35 -0.50 10.17
CA TYR A 183 5.87 0.02 8.90
C TYR A 183 6.27 1.49 8.69
N PHE A 184 6.28 2.33 9.74
CA PHE A 184 6.70 3.72 9.63
C PHE A 184 8.13 3.88 9.12
N SER A 185 9.00 2.95 9.53
CA SER A 185 10.42 3.03 9.24
C SER A 185 10.69 3.02 7.73
N ILE A 186 9.85 2.37 6.92
CA ILE A 186 10.03 2.28 5.48
C ILE A 186 9.79 3.63 4.77
N PRO A 187 8.59 4.25 4.80
CA PRO A 187 8.36 5.55 4.19
C PRO A 187 9.22 6.64 4.83
N TRP A 188 9.51 6.54 6.14
CA TRP A 188 10.37 7.49 6.82
C TRP A 188 11.81 7.45 6.34
N SER A 189 12.44 6.27 6.29
CA SER A 189 13.83 6.16 5.84
C SER A 189 13.93 6.30 4.33
N LEU A 190 13.36 5.35 3.59
CA LEU A 190 13.51 5.28 2.14
C LEU A 190 12.80 6.45 1.45
N GLY A 191 11.54 6.71 1.80
CA GLY A 191 10.73 7.73 1.14
C GLY A 191 11.29 9.14 1.31
N THR A 192 11.67 9.51 2.53
CA THR A 192 12.27 10.82 2.81
C THR A 192 13.61 10.97 2.13
N ILE A 193 14.52 10.01 2.32
CA ILE A 193 15.89 10.14 1.83
C ILE A 193 15.90 10.17 0.30
N MET A 194 15.12 9.29 -0.35
CA MET A 194 15.02 9.27 -1.81
C MET A 194 14.31 10.51 -2.34
N GLY A 195 13.24 10.96 -1.70
CA GLY A 195 12.52 12.17 -2.13
C GLY A 195 13.38 13.44 -2.01
N LEU A 196 14.12 13.58 -0.91
CA LEU A 196 15.06 14.69 -0.72
C LEU A 196 16.26 14.59 -1.67
N ALA A 197 16.78 13.38 -1.88
CA ALA A 197 17.88 13.16 -2.82
C ALA A 197 17.46 13.46 -4.26
N ALA A 198 16.21 13.20 -4.64
CA ALA A 198 15.70 13.62 -5.95
C ALA A 198 15.78 15.14 -6.10
N LEU A 199 15.23 15.90 -5.14
CA LEU A 199 15.27 17.37 -5.17
C LEU A 199 16.70 17.92 -5.19
N GLY A 200 17.60 17.32 -4.41
CA GLY A 200 18.99 17.74 -4.31
C GLY A 200 19.85 17.39 -5.53
N LEU A 201 19.58 16.26 -6.19
CA LEU A 201 20.39 15.73 -7.29
C LEU A 201 19.83 16.02 -8.67
N GLU A 202 18.57 16.45 -8.81
CA GLU A 202 17.91 16.68 -10.11
C GLU A 202 18.67 17.65 -11.02
N SER A 203 19.34 18.64 -10.44
CA SER A 203 20.19 19.61 -11.15
C SER A 203 21.63 19.11 -11.42
N SER A 204 21.95 17.85 -11.10
CA SER A 204 23.27 17.25 -11.28
C SER A 204 23.32 16.35 -12.54
N PRO A 205 24.46 16.30 -13.27
CA PRO A 205 24.64 15.44 -14.44
C PRO A 205 24.44 13.94 -14.21
N ILE A 206 24.52 13.47 -12.94
CA ILE A 206 24.27 12.06 -12.61
C ILE A 206 22.79 11.68 -12.71
N PHE A 207 21.89 12.67 -12.66
CA PHE A 207 20.46 12.43 -12.57
C PHE A 207 19.89 12.11 -13.96
N PRO A 208 19.04 11.08 -14.10
CA PRO A 208 18.60 10.59 -15.42
C PRO A 208 17.93 11.62 -16.34
N THR A 209 17.32 12.66 -15.77
CA THR A 209 16.61 13.69 -16.54
C THR A 209 17.47 14.92 -16.84
N TYR A 210 18.67 15.05 -16.26
CA TYR A 210 19.51 16.22 -16.43
C TYR A 210 19.76 16.55 -17.92
N PRO A 211 19.68 17.83 -18.34
CA PRO A 211 19.53 19.05 -17.53
C PRO A 211 18.09 19.47 -17.23
N ARG A 212 17.09 18.65 -17.56
CA ARG A 212 15.68 18.98 -17.35
C ARG A 212 15.20 18.50 -15.97
N PRO A 213 14.31 19.23 -15.29
CA PRO A 213 13.62 18.70 -14.13
C PRO A 213 12.64 17.59 -14.51
N MET A 214 12.28 16.75 -13.54
CA MET A 214 11.21 15.76 -13.66
C MET A 214 9.90 16.46 -13.94
N ASN A 215 9.20 16.01 -14.97
CA ASN A 215 7.88 16.53 -15.26
C ASN A 215 6.83 15.92 -14.31
N SER A 216 5.65 16.55 -14.22
CA SER A 216 4.58 16.11 -13.32
C SER A 216 4.10 14.68 -13.60
N LEU A 217 4.21 14.18 -14.84
CA LEU A 217 3.83 12.82 -15.20
C LEU A 217 4.83 11.80 -14.64
N GLU A 218 6.13 12.07 -14.72
CA GLU A 218 7.18 11.22 -14.14
C GLU A 218 7.06 11.14 -12.62
N VAL A 219 6.78 12.28 -11.97
CA VAL A 219 6.52 12.33 -10.52
C VAL A 219 5.25 11.56 -10.16
N THR A 220 4.14 11.78 -10.89
CA THR A 220 2.85 11.11 -10.65
C THR A 220 2.94 9.60 -10.87
N ASN A 221 3.76 9.16 -11.81
CA ASN A 221 4.02 7.74 -12.07
C ASN A 221 4.98 7.11 -11.06
N GLY A 222 5.45 7.86 -10.05
CA GLY A 222 6.30 7.33 -8.99
C GLY A 222 7.74 7.07 -9.41
N LEU A 223 8.24 7.72 -10.46
CA LEU A 223 9.60 7.48 -11.00
C LEU A 223 10.71 8.11 -10.16
N VAL A 224 10.37 8.86 -9.11
CA VAL A 224 11.33 9.52 -8.19
C VAL A 224 12.32 8.51 -7.61
N LEU A 225 11.81 7.42 -7.04
CA LEU A 225 12.64 6.38 -6.43
C LEU A 225 13.54 5.66 -7.45
N PRO A 226 13.00 5.16 -8.59
CA PRO A 226 13.83 4.60 -9.66
C PRO A 226 14.93 5.55 -10.15
N TYR A 227 14.63 6.83 -10.35
CA TYR A 227 15.59 7.79 -10.88
C TYR A 227 16.73 8.08 -9.91
N VAL A 228 16.41 8.26 -8.62
CA VAL A 228 17.44 8.43 -7.58
C VAL A 228 18.27 7.16 -7.45
N ALA A 229 17.65 5.98 -7.45
CA ALA A 229 18.38 4.71 -7.37
C ALA A 229 19.36 4.54 -8.54
N VAL A 230 18.96 4.93 -9.75
CA VAL A 230 19.87 4.95 -10.92
C VAL A 230 20.98 5.98 -10.75
N ALA A 231 20.66 7.18 -10.26
CA ALA A 231 21.66 8.23 -10.05
C ALA A 231 22.75 7.80 -9.05
N VAL A 232 22.38 7.16 -7.94
CA VAL A 232 23.32 6.84 -6.85
C VAL A 232 23.92 5.43 -6.90
N ALA A 233 23.29 4.50 -7.63
CA ALA A 233 23.71 3.10 -7.69
C ALA A 233 23.70 2.50 -9.11
N GLY A 234 23.50 3.33 -10.14
CA GLY A 234 23.54 2.91 -11.54
C GLY A 234 22.54 1.79 -11.87
N LYS A 235 22.97 0.85 -12.72
CA LYS A 235 22.15 -0.31 -13.10
C LYS A 235 21.77 -1.19 -11.90
N GLY A 236 22.62 -1.26 -10.87
CA GLY A 236 22.32 -2.02 -9.65
C GLY A 236 21.15 -1.43 -8.88
N GLY A 237 21.05 -0.09 -8.83
CA GLY A 237 19.91 0.61 -8.24
C GLY A 237 18.60 0.35 -8.98
N ALA A 238 18.62 0.35 -10.31
CA ALA A 238 17.44 0.00 -11.12
C ALA A 238 16.94 -1.42 -10.82
N VAL A 239 17.86 -2.40 -10.76
CA VAL A 239 17.51 -3.80 -10.42
C VAL A 239 16.98 -3.91 -8.99
N ALA A 240 17.55 -3.19 -8.04
CA ALA A 240 17.09 -3.17 -6.65
C ALA A 240 15.66 -2.63 -6.54
N VAL A 241 15.35 -1.51 -7.21
CA VAL A 241 13.99 -0.96 -7.23
C VAL A 241 13.02 -1.91 -7.93
N LEU A 242 13.41 -2.49 -9.06
CA LEU A 242 12.61 -3.48 -9.78
C LEU A 242 12.24 -4.67 -8.88
N LEU A 243 13.23 -5.24 -8.21
CA LEU A 243 13.04 -6.39 -7.32
C LEU A 243 12.20 -6.02 -6.10
N MET A 244 12.44 -4.85 -5.49
CA MET A 244 11.66 -4.37 -4.34
C MET A 244 10.19 -4.16 -4.71
N THR A 245 9.93 -3.50 -5.84
CA THR A 245 8.58 -3.28 -6.37
C THR A 245 7.91 -4.62 -6.66
N PHE A 246 8.60 -5.54 -7.34
CA PHE A 246 8.10 -6.89 -7.59
C PHE A 246 7.67 -7.59 -6.29
N MET A 247 8.54 -7.59 -5.27
CA MET A 247 8.26 -8.25 -4.00
C MET A 247 7.08 -7.62 -3.24
N ALA A 248 6.93 -6.30 -3.32
CA ALA A 248 5.82 -5.59 -2.71
C ALA A 248 4.48 -5.96 -3.36
N ILE A 249 4.45 -5.98 -4.70
CA ILE A 249 3.24 -6.29 -5.47
C ILE A 249 2.81 -7.74 -5.25
N THR A 250 3.74 -8.71 -5.37
CA THR A 250 3.40 -10.13 -5.20
C THR A 250 2.89 -10.45 -3.80
N SER A 251 3.47 -9.83 -2.76
CA SER A 251 2.97 -9.93 -1.38
C SER A 251 1.53 -9.41 -1.28
N THR A 252 1.24 -8.20 -1.76
CA THR A 252 -0.13 -7.65 -1.72
C THR A 252 -1.10 -8.48 -2.53
N LEU A 253 -0.76 -8.88 -3.77
CA LEU A 253 -1.62 -9.71 -4.62
C LEU A 253 -1.96 -11.04 -3.94
N SER A 254 -1.00 -11.68 -3.26
CA SER A 254 -1.26 -12.92 -2.52
C SER A 254 -2.31 -12.72 -1.42
N ALA A 255 -2.25 -11.60 -0.70
CA ALA A 255 -3.23 -11.26 0.34
C ALA A 255 -4.63 -11.01 -0.26
N GLN A 256 -4.73 -10.27 -1.37
CA GLN A 256 -6.01 -9.98 -2.03
C GLN A 256 -6.67 -11.25 -2.60
N VAL A 257 -5.87 -12.16 -3.16
CA VAL A 257 -6.35 -13.47 -3.64
C VAL A 257 -6.93 -14.29 -2.49
N ILE A 258 -6.23 -14.34 -1.34
CA ILE A 258 -6.73 -15.03 -0.14
C ILE A 258 -8.03 -14.40 0.35
N ALA A 259 -8.10 -13.06 0.43
CA ALA A 259 -9.31 -12.34 0.82
C ALA A 259 -10.52 -12.71 -0.05
N VAL A 260 -10.40 -12.52 -1.37
CA VAL A 260 -11.53 -12.72 -2.29
C VAL A 260 -11.94 -14.19 -2.35
N SER A 261 -10.97 -15.11 -2.32
CA SER A 261 -11.29 -16.55 -2.29
C SER A 261 -12.10 -16.93 -1.04
N SER A 262 -11.80 -16.29 0.10
CA SER A 262 -12.49 -16.54 1.36
C SER A 262 -13.88 -15.90 1.38
N ILE A 263 -14.02 -14.69 0.86
CA ILE A 263 -15.32 -14.04 0.67
C ILE A 263 -16.24 -14.91 -0.21
N PHE A 264 -15.73 -15.35 -1.36
CA PHE A 264 -16.54 -16.15 -2.29
C PHE A 264 -16.97 -17.49 -1.68
N THR A 265 -16.13 -18.08 -0.84
CA THR A 265 -16.37 -19.40 -0.26
C THR A 265 -17.22 -19.36 1.00
N PHE A 266 -16.86 -18.53 1.99
CA PHE A 266 -17.51 -18.50 3.30
C PHE A 266 -18.72 -17.55 3.32
N ASP A 267 -18.59 -16.38 2.71
CA ASP A 267 -19.63 -15.34 2.75
C ASP A 267 -20.67 -15.47 1.64
N PHE A 268 -20.30 -16.03 0.49
CA PHE A 268 -21.25 -16.27 -0.60
C PHE A 268 -21.71 -17.73 -0.64
N TYR A 269 -20.83 -18.66 -1.02
CA TYR A 269 -21.22 -20.04 -1.31
C TYR A 269 -21.74 -20.78 -0.08
N ARG A 270 -20.96 -20.85 1.01
CA ARG A 270 -21.36 -21.57 2.22
C ARG A 270 -22.54 -20.92 2.93
N THR A 271 -22.67 -19.60 2.82
CA THR A 271 -23.72 -18.86 3.52
C THR A 271 -25.07 -18.93 2.80
N TYR A 272 -25.09 -18.81 1.47
CA TYR A 272 -26.33 -18.66 0.69
C TYR A 272 -26.67 -19.86 -0.21
N ILE A 273 -25.67 -20.61 -0.68
CA ILE A 273 -25.89 -21.70 -1.64
C ILE A 273 -25.91 -23.06 -0.94
N ASN A 274 -24.82 -23.41 -0.24
CA ASN A 274 -24.71 -24.70 0.44
C ASN A 274 -24.17 -24.55 1.88
N LYS A 275 -25.08 -24.53 2.85
CA LYS A 275 -24.76 -24.41 4.29
C LYS A 275 -23.92 -25.55 4.84
N ASN A 276 -23.97 -26.72 4.19
CA ASN A 276 -23.26 -27.93 4.59
C ASN A 276 -22.06 -28.22 3.66
N ALA A 277 -21.53 -27.18 2.98
CA ALA A 277 -20.38 -27.31 2.10
C ALA A 277 -19.21 -28.03 2.78
N GLY A 278 -18.74 -29.11 2.14
CA GLY A 278 -17.60 -29.89 2.61
C GLY A 278 -16.27 -29.29 2.15
N ASN A 279 -15.15 -29.85 2.61
CA ASN A 279 -13.80 -29.37 2.26
C ASN A 279 -13.54 -29.34 0.75
N LYS A 280 -14.07 -30.32 0.00
CA LYS A 280 -13.93 -30.36 -1.47
C LYS A 280 -14.63 -29.18 -2.15
N ASP A 281 -15.82 -28.81 -1.67
CA ASP A 281 -16.56 -27.67 -2.21
C ASP A 281 -15.85 -26.36 -1.88
N VAL A 282 -15.38 -26.21 -0.64
CA VAL A 282 -14.61 -25.03 -0.19
C VAL A 282 -13.40 -24.78 -1.08
N ILE A 283 -12.60 -25.81 -1.39
CA ILE A 283 -11.42 -25.66 -2.26
C ILE A 283 -11.84 -25.30 -3.69
N ARG A 284 -12.86 -25.96 -4.24
CA ARG A 284 -13.31 -25.73 -5.62
C ARG A 284 -13.83 -24.31 -5.83
N TRP A 285 -14.65 -23.81 -4.91
CA TRP A 285 -15.24 -22.48 -4.98
C TRP A 285 -14.23 -21.38 -4.63
N SER A 286 -13.24 -21.67 -3.79
CA SER A 286 -12.09 -20.81 -3.57
C SER A 286 -11.31 -20.61 -4.87
N HIS A 287 -10.90 -21.69 -5.56
CA HIS A 287 -10.19 -21.58 -6.85
C HIS A 287 -11.00 -20.86 -7.92
N LEU A 288 -12.30 -21.15 -8.04
CA LEU A 288 -13.16 -20.45 -9.00
C LEU A 288 -13.23 -18.94 -8.71
N GLY A 289 -13.39 -18.57 -7.43
CA GLY A 289 -13.41 -17.17 -7.01
C GLY A 289 -12.11 -16.45 -7.36
N VAL A 290 -10.96 -17.10 -7.19
CA VAL A 290 -9.64 -16.56 -7.57
C VAL A 290 -9.55 -16.34 -9.08
N VAL A 291 -9.91 -17.32 -9.90
CA VAL A 291 -9.84 -17.20 -11.36
C VAL A 291 -10.76 -16.09 -11.87
N LEU A 292 -11.99 -16.01 -11.35
CA LEU A 292 -12.94 -14.96 -11.70
C LEU A 292 -12.39 -13.57 -11.34
N PHE A 293 -11.90 -13.42 -10.11
CA PHE A 293 -11.33 -12.16 -9.64
C PHE A 293 -10.09 -11.73 -10.42
N ALA A 294 -9.17 -12.66 -10.69
CA ALA A 294 -7.98 -12.39 -11.49
C ALA A 294 -8.35 -11.93 -12.92
N SER A 295 -9.35 -12.57 -13.54
CA SER A 295 -9.80 -12.22 -14.89
C SER A 295 -10.44 -10.83 -14.93
N ILE A 296 -11.31 -10.52 -13.96
CA ILE A 296 -11.99 -9.22 -13.86
C ILE A 296 -10.98 -8.11 -13.54
N SER A 297 -10.10 -8.33 -12.57
CA SER A 297 -9.08 -7.34 -12.18
C SER A 297 -8.11 -7.06 -13.30
N ALA A 298 -7.63 -8.07 -14.03
CA ALA A 298 -6.78 -7.89 -15.20
C ALA A 298 -7.49 -7.08 -16.31
N GLY A 299 -8.74 -7.44 -16.64
CA GLY A 299 -9.54 -6.74 -17.65
C GLY A 299 -9.80 -5.26 -17.29
N LEU A 300 -10.18 -4.99 -16.04
CA LEU A 300 -10.41 -3.62 -15.56
C LEU A 300 -9.12 -2.81 -15.49
N THR A 301 -8.01 -3.43 -15.07
CA THR A 301 -6.70 -2.76 -15.06
C THR A 301 -6.30 -2.34 -16.48
N ALA A 302 -6.43 -3.24 -17.47
CA ALA A 302 -6.15 -2.91 -18.86
C ALA A 302 -7.06 -1.79 -19.39
N ALA A 303 -8.36 -1.84 -19.07
CA ALA A 303 -9.32 -0.81 -19.44
C ALA A 303 -8.99 0.56 -18.81
N PHE A 304 -8.63 0.59 -17.53
CA PHE A 304 -8.27 1.82 -16.82
C PHE A 304 -6.97 2.40 -17.37
N ASN A 305 -5.96 1.56 -17.63
CA ASN A 305 -4.71 2.01 -18.23
C ASN A 305 -4.94 2.62 -19.62
N TYR A 306 -5.74 1.97 -20.47
CA TYR A 306 -6.08 2.50 -21.80
C TYR A 306 -6.94 3.77 -21.72
N GLY A 307 -7.80 3.87 -20.71
CA GLY A 307 -8.63 5.05 -20.44
C GLY A 307 -7.89 6.23 -19.81
N GLY A 308 -6.57 6.15 -19.63
CA GLY A 308 -5.75 7.22 -19.04
C GLY A 308 -5.95 7.39 -17.53
N ILE A 309 -6.53 6.40 -16.85
CA ILE A 309 -6.69 6.41 -15.39
C ILE A 309 -5.37 5.98 -14.75
N ASN A 310 -4.84 6.82 -13.87
CA ASN A 310 -3.58 6.59 -13.15
C ASN A 310 -3.81 6.23 -11.66
N MET A 311 -2.72 5.84 -10.98
CA MET A 311 -2.73 5.44 -9.56
C MET A 311 -3.27 6.55 -8.63
N GLY A 312 -2.99 7.82 -8.95
CA GLY A 312 -3.49 8.95 -8.17
C GLY A 312 -5.02 9.04 -8.18
N TRP A 313 -5.63 8.85 -9.35
CA TRP A 313 -7.08 8.86 -9.49
C TRP A 313 -7.76 7.71 -8.74
N THR A 314 -7.20 6.51 -8.83
CA THR A 314 -7.78 5.32 -8.19
C THR A 314 -7.66 5.36 -6.67
N LEU A 315 -6.54 5.85 -6.12
CA LEU A 315 -6.39 6.11 -4.68
C LEU A 315 -7.46 7.10 -4.17
N TYR A 316 -7.70 8.17 -4.92
CA TYR A 316 -8.70 9.17 -4.58
C TYR A 316 -10.13 8.61 -4.60
N MET A 317 -10.42 7.70 -5.53
CA MET A 317 -11.73 7.04 -5.67
C MET A 317 -12.05 6.08 -4.53
N ILE A 318 -11.07 5.30 -4.05
CA ILE A 318 -11.21 4.48 -2.83
C ILE A 318 -11.56 5.37 -1.65
N GLY A 319 -10.79 6.45 -1.45
CA GLY A 319 -10.95 7.36 -0.33
C GLY A 319 -12.31 8.07 -0.28
N LYS A 320 -12.85 8.50 -1.44
CA LYS A 320 -14.12 9.26 -1.48
C LYS A 320 -15.38 8.41 -1.50
N LYS A 321 -15.41 7.29 -2.22
CA LYS A 321 -16.67 6.57 -2.50
C LYS A 321 -16.90 5.37 -1.59
N ILE A 322 -15.87 4.58 -1.30
CA ILE A 322 -16.03 3.37 -0.47
C ILE A 322 -16.27 3.77 0.99
N ILE A 323 -15.61 4.82 1.45
CA ILE A 323 -15.63 5.21 2.87
C ILE A 323 -16.83 6.06 3.25
N ARG A 324 -17.34 6.85 2.30
CA ARG A 324 -18.62 7.54 2.50
C ARG A 324 -19.75 6.54 2.80
N CYS A 325 -19.62 5.28 2.39
CA CYS A 325 -20.57 4.20 2.71
C CYS A 325 -20.26 3.44 4.02
N VAL A 326 -19.08 3.63 4.63
CA VAL A 326 -18.67 2.96 5.88
C VAL A 326 -18.77 3.91 7.09
N VAL A 327 -18.61 5.21 6.86
CA VAL A 327 -18.63 6.25 7.91
C VAL A 327 -20.02 6.91 8.07
N LEU A 328 -20.95 6.68 7.13
CA LEU A 328 -22.36 7.08 7.19
C LEU A 328 -23.24 5.86 7.42
#